data_AF-A0AAT9HP57-F1
#
_entry.id   AF-A0AAT9HP57-F1
#
_cell.length_a   1.000
_cell.length_b   1.000
_cell.length_c   1.000
_cell.angle_alpha   90.00
_cell.angle_beta   90.00
_cell.angle_gamma   90.00
#
_symmetry.space_group_name_H-M   'P 1'
#
loop_
_entity.id
_entity.type
_entity.pdbx_description
1 polymer ?
#
loop_
_entity_poly.entity_id
_entity_poly.type
_entity_poly.pdbx_seq_one_letter_code
_entity_poly.pdbx_strand_id
1 'polypeptide(L)'
;MDWPVFLAWYPQPPPLVADLSAAVAEADPPAAGDGSALETFRAAFRATDPAAREALLTDRFTQVVAGVLRMPPEQVDPVTGLGALGLDSLLAMELRSRVQADLGVTLPVVALLGNTPSVT
;
A
#
# COMPACT_ATOMS: atom_id res chain seq x y z
N MET A 1 8.98 10.05 -0.47
CA MET A 1 10.08 10.97 -0.81
C MET A 1 10.09 12.04 0.26
N ASP A 2 11.20 12.26 0.95
CA ASP A 2 11.29 13.29 1.99
C ASP A 2 11.30 14.68 1.35
N TRP A 3 10.11 15.25 1.23
CA TRP A 3 9.89 16.56 0.63
C TRP A 3 10.77 17.68 1.21
N PRO A 4 11.00 17.79 2.53
CA PRO A 4 11.93 18.78 3.07
C PRO A 4 13.39 18.57 2.64
N VAL A 5 13.82 17.31 2.42
CA VAL A 5 15.17 17.00 1.93
C VAL A 5 15.31 17.40 0.46
N PHE A 6 14.29 17.14 -0.36
CA PHE A 6 14.26 17.55 -1.75
C PHE A 6 14.26 19.08 -1.92
N LEU A 7 13.52 19.80 -1.08
CA LEU A 7 13.52 21.27 -1.09
C LEU A 7 14.87 21.87 -0.70
N ALA A 8 15.63 21.22 0.18
CA ALA A 8 16.94 21.68 0.62
C ALA A 8 18.00 21.71 -0.51
N TRP A 9 17.73 21.08 -1.66
CA TRP A 9 18.59 21.13 -2.84
C TRP A 9 18.41 22.41 -3.67
N TYR A 10 17.36 23.19 -3.39
CA TYR A 10 17.09 24.44 -4.08
C TYR A 10 17.41 25.64 -3.18
N PRO A 11 18.23 26.60 -3.65
CA PRO A 11 18.42 27.86 -2.92
C PRO A 11 17.15 28.71 -2.88
N GLN A 12 16.28 28.58 -3.91
CA GLN A 12 14.89 29.05 -3.89
C GLN A 12 14.05 28.07 -4.75
N PRO A 13 12.96 27.47 -4.21
CA PRO A 13 12.16 26.53 -4.98
C PRO A 13 11.36 27.23 -6.09
N PRO A 14 11.24 26.63 -7.28
CA PRO A 14 10.32 27.08 -8.33
C PRO A 14 8.86 27.06 -7.83
N PRO A 15 7.98 27.94 -8.34
CA PRO A 15 6.60 28.07 -7.86
C PRO A 15 5.80 26.76 -7.95
N LEU A 16 6.01 25.95 -9.00
CA LEU A 16 5.38 24.64 -9.14
C LEU A 16 5.78 23.66 -8.02
N VAL A 17 7.04 23.69 -7.58
CA VAL A 17 7.53 22.80 -6.52
C VAL A 17 7.00 23.27 -5.16
N ALA A 18 6.90 24.58 -4.93
CA ALA A 18 6.28 25.11 -3.74
C ALA A 18 4.78 24.73 -3.67
N ASP A 19 4.06 24.80 -4.78
CA ASP A 19 2.65 24.42 -4.86
C ASP A 19 2.44 22.91 -4.59
N LEU A 20 3.23 22.04 -5.20
CA LEU A 20 3.21 20.60 -4.89
C LEU A 20 3.56 20.32 -3.42
N SER A 21 4.49 21.07 -2.83
CA SER A 21 4.85 20.92 -1.41
C SER A 21 3.68 21.21 -0.48
N ALA A 22 2.96 22.29 -0.77
CA ALA A 22 1.79 22.71 -0.02
C ALA A 22 0.67 21.69 -0.22
N ALA A 23 0.42 21.28 -1.46
CA ALA A 23 -0.57 20.25 -1.78
C ALA A 23 -0.29 18.91 -1.09
N VAL A 24 0.97 18.51 -0.94
CA VAL A 24 1.36 17.29 -0.19
C VAL A 24 1.20 17.48 1.32
N ALA A 25 1.38 18.69 1.85
CA ALA A 25 1.17 19.00 3.26
C ALA A 25 -0.32 19.11 3.62
N GLU A 26 -1.17 19.54 2.67
CA GLU A 26 -2.62 19.61 2.82
C GLU A 26 -3.33 18.30 2.46
N ALA A 27 -2.71 17.46 1.63
CA ALA A 27 -3.14 16.09 1.44
C ALA A 27 -2.96 15.35 2.77
N ASP A 28 -4.00 14.63 3.18
CA ASP A 28 -3.90 13.68 4.29
C ASP A 28 -2.66 12.81 4.02
N PRO A 29 -1.67 12.78 4.94
CA PRO A 29 -0.47 12.00 4.70
C PRO A 29 -0.91 10.59 4.31
N PRO A 30 -0.33 9.97 3.26
CA PRO A 30 -0.71 8.62 2.89
C PRO A 30 -0.49 7.77 4.13
N ALA A 31 -1.58 7.40 4.83
CA ALA A 31 -1.58 7.04 6.24
C ALA A 31 -0.23 6.43 6.58
N ALA A 32 0.64 7.24 7.17
CA ALA A 32 2.00 6.82 7.50
C ALA A 32 1.76 5.86 8.64
N GLY A 33 1.44 4.61 8.28
CA GLY A 33 0.62 3.73 9.09
C GLY A 33 1.16 3.78 10.50
N ASP A 34 0.36 4.36 11.40
CA ASP A 34 0.69 4.42 12.80
C ASP A 34 1.20 3.03 13.14
N GLY A 35 2.41 2.90 13.69
CA GLY A 35 2.97 1.59 14.04
C GLY A 35 1.96 0.73 14.81
N SER A 36 0.98 1.37 15.45
CA SER A 36 -0.31 0.85 15.92
C SER A 36 -1.04 -0.15 15.00
N ALA A 37 -1.29 0.17 13.72
CA ALA A 37 -2.05 -0.71 12.81
C ALA A 37 -1.27 -2.00 12.50
N LEU A 38 0.03 -1.86 12.20
CA LEU A 38 0.94 -2.98 11.99
C LEU A 38 1.09 -3.84 13.26
N GLU A 39 1.23 -3.21 14.43
CA GLU A 39 1.36 -3.90 15.71
C GLU A 39 0.08 -4.67 16.04
N THR A 40 -1.09 -4.07 15.76
CA THR A 40 -2.41 -4.70 15.93
C THR A 40 -2.54 -5.91 15.02
N PHE A 41 -2.22 -5.78 13.73
CA PHE A 41 -2.22 -6.91 12.80
C PHE A 41 -1.27 -8.01 13.24
N ARG A 42 -0.05 -7.67 13.68
CA ARG A 42 0.94 -8.64 14.18
C ARG A 42 0.47 -9.36 15.44
N ALA A 43 -0.17 -8.66 16.37
CA ALA A 43 -0.74 -9.25 17.57
C ALA A 43 -1.84 -10.25 17.22
N ALA A 44 -2.78 -9.86 16.34
CA ALA A 44 -3.83 -10.74 15.83
C ALA A 44 -3.25 -11.96 15.13
N PHE A 45 -2.32 -11.77 14.19
CA PHE A 45 -1.68 -12.85 13.44
C PHE A 45 -0.97 -13.89 14.33
N ARG A 46 -0.28 -13.43 15.38
CA ARG A 46 0.37 -14.33 16.35
C ARG A 46 -0.64 -15.14 17.17
N ALA A 47 -1.75 -14.52 17.55
CA ALA A 47 -2.82 -15.15 18.32
C ALA A 47 -3.70 -16.09 17.49
N THR A 48 -3.77 -15.91 16.17
CA THR A 48 -4.51 -16.78 15.25
C THR A 48 -3.84 -18.14 15.09
N ASP A 49 -4.65 -19.20 15.11
CA ASP A 49 -4.24 -20.57 14.79
C ASP A 49 -3.52 -20.65 13.45
N PRO A 50 -2.47 -21.49 13.31
CA PRO A 50 -1.73 -21.64 12.07
C PRO A 50 -2.61 -21.91 10.84
N ALA A 51 -3.68 -22.69 11.00
CA ALA A 51 -4.61 -23.03 9.93
C ALA A 51 -5.49 -21.85 9.47
N ALA A 52 -5.67 -20.82 10.30
CA ALA A 52 -6.50 -19.65 10.00
C ALA A 52 -5.69 -18.40 9.62
N ARG A 53 -4.35 -18.46 9.74
CA ARG A 53 -3.46 -17.34 9.42
C ARG A 53 -3.49 -16.94 7.95
N GLU A 54 -3.61 -17.91 7.05
CA GLU A 54 -3.71 -17.64 5.61
C GLU A 54 -4.98 -16.86 5.27
N ALA A 55 -6.12 -17.25 5.85
CA ALA A 55 -7.38 -16.54 5.68
C ALA A 55 -7.30 -15.10 6.22
N LEU A 56 -6.68 -14.91 7.40
CA LEU A 56 -6.48 -13.57 7.98
C LEU A 56 -5.58 -12.68 7.10
N LEU A 57 -4.49 -13.23 6.56
CA LEU A 57 -3.60 -12.53 5.64
C LEU A 57 -4.32 -12.16 4.34
N THR A 58 -5.08 -13.12 3.79
CA THR A 58 -5.84 -12.93 2.55
C THR A 58 -6.88 -11.85 2.70
N ASP A 59 -7.67 -11.88 3.78
CA ASP A 59 -8.64 -10.83 4.08
C ASP A 59 -7.96 -9.46 4.20
N ARG A 60 -6.88 -9.35 4.98
CA ARG A 60 -6.18 -8.06 5.14
C ARG A 60 -5.61 -7.56 3.83
N PHE A 61 -4.98 -8.42 3.04
CA PHE A 61 -4.44 -8.05 1.74
C PHE A 61 -5.55 -7.60 0.78
N THR A 62 -6.69 -8.30 0.76
CA THR A 62 -7.88 -7.91 0.02
C THR A 62 -8.38 -6.52 0.40
N GLN A 63 -8.46 -6.19 1.70
CA GLN A 63 -8.83 -4.84 2.15
C GLN A 63 -7.88 -3.77 1.62
N VAL A 64 -6.57 -4.04 1.65
CA VAL A 64 -5.56 -3.11 1.13
C VAL A 64 -5.72 -2.90 -0.38
N VAL A 65 -5.90 -3.99 -1.14
CA VAL A 65 -6.11 -3.95 -2.60
C VAL A 65 -7.39 -3.18 -2.94
N ALA A 66 -8.51 -3.48 -2.29
CA ALA A 66 -9.78 -2.77 -2.51
C ALA A 66 -9.64 -1.27 -2.25
N GLY A 67 -8.94 -0.89 -1.18
CA GLY A 67 -8.67 0.51 -0.88
C GLY A 67 -7.81 1.21 -1.94
N VAL A 68 -6.87 0.51 -2.57
CA VAL A 68 -6.03 1.08 -3.64
C VAL A 68 -6.83 1.21 -4.94
N LEU A 69 -7.58 0.16 -5.29
CA LEU A 69 -8.41 0.13 -6.50
C LEU A 69 -9.72 0.94 -6.36
N ARG A 70 -10.01 1.45 -5.16
CA ARG A 70 -11.20 2.24 -4.81
C ARG A 70 -12.50 1.51 -5.15
N MET A 71 -12.52 0.22 -4.82
CA MET A 71 -13.67 -0.66 -5.02
C MET A 71 -13.99 -1.40 -3.72
N PRO A 72 -15.23 -1.89 -3.53
CA PRO A 72 -15.55 -2.66 -2.33
C PRO A 72 -14.74 -3.96 -2.28
N PRO A 73 -14.33 -4.42 -1.08
CA PRO A 73 -13.52 -5.64 -0.92
C PRO A 73 -14.21 -6.89 -1.47
N GLU A 74 -15.54 -6.88 -1.52
CA GLU A 74 -16.39 -7.93 -2.10
C GLU A 74 -16.14 -8.16 -3.59
N GLN A 75 -15.63 -7.14 -4.30
CA GLN A 75 -15.31 -7.21 -5.73
C GLN A 75 -13.86 -7.64 -5.99
N VAL A 76 -13.04 -7.78 -4.95
CA VAL A 76 -11.66 -8.27 -5.07
C VAL A 76 -11.69 -9.79 -5.02
N ASP A 77 -11.58 -10.43 -6.18
CA ASP A 77 -11.38 -11.88 -6.24
C ASP A 77 -9.88 -12.20 -6.00
N PRO A 78 -9.52 -12.93 -4.93
CA PRO A 78 -8.11 -13.18 -4.56
C PRO A 78 -7.37 -14.11 -5.54
N VAL A 79 -8.10 -14.79 -6.44
CA VAL A 79 -7.54 -15.67 -7.46
C VAL A 79 -7.27 -14.91 -8.77
N THR A 80 -7.97 -13.80 -8.99
CA THR A 80 -7.81 -12.94 -10.16
C THR A 80 -6.51 -12.14 -10.04
N GLY A 81 -5.70 -12.16 -11.10
CA GLY A 81 -4.47 -11.37 -11.15
C GLY A 81 -4.75 -9.87 -11.01
N LEU A 82 -3.92 -9.17 -10.24
CA LEU A 82 -4.12 -7.75 -9.93
C LEU A 82 -4.22 -6.85 -11.17
N GLY A 83 -3.50 -7.18 -12.25
CA GLY A 83 -3.59 -6.45 -13.53
C GLY A 83 -4.98 -6.52 -14.17
N ALA A 84 -5.69 -7.64 -14.03
CA ALA A 84 -7.07 -7.77 -14.51
C ALA A 84 -8.08 -6.98 -13.67
N LEU A 85 -7.72 -6.66 -12.41
CA LEU A 85 -8.49 -5.77 -11.53
C LEU A 85 -8.18 -4.28 -11.78
N GLY A 86 -7.36 -3.95 -12.78
CA GLY A 86 -7.02 -2.58 -13.13
C GLY A 86 -5.79 -2.01 -12.42
N LEU A 87 -4.95 -2.85 -11.81
CA LEU A 87 -3.68 -2.40 -11.23
C LEU A 87 -2.72 -1.94 -12.32
N ASP A 88 -2.32 -0.66 -12.28
CA ASP A 88 -1.25 -0.09 -13.09
C ASP A 88 0.02 0.21 -12.27
N SER A 89 1.04 0.81 -12.89
CA SER A 89 2.32 1.08 -12.23
C SER A 89 2.24 2.04 -11.04
N LEU A 90 1.39 3.07 -11.11
CA LEU A 90 1.21 4.03 -10.03
C LEU A 90 0.45 3.40 -8.87
N LEU A 91 -0.63 2.67 -9.16
CA LEU A 91 -1.37 1.93 -8.15
C LEU A 91 -0.54 0.81 -7.54
N ALA A 92 0.35 0.17 -8.29
CA ALA A 92 1.28 -0.83 -7.75
C ALA A 92 2.30 -0.22 -6.76
N MET A 93 2.75 1.02 -6.99
CA MET A 93 3.58 1.74 -6.03
C MET A 93 2.80 2.10 -4.76
N GLU A 94 1.55 2.55 -4.90
CA GLU A 94 0.66 2.83 -3.78
C GLU A 94 0.40 1.55 -2.96
N LEU A 95 0.05 0.45 -3.63
CA LEU A 95 -0.18 -0.85 -3.02
C LEU A 95 1.05 -1.35 -2.27
N ARG A 96 2.25 -1.24 -2.86
CA ARG A 96 3.51 -1.56 -2.18
C ARG A 96 3.67 -0.76 -0.90
N SER A 97 3.42 0.55 -0.94
CA SER A 97 3.55 1.43 0.23
C SER A 97 2.56 1.04 1.33
N ARG A 98 1.30 0.77 0.98
CA ARG A 98 0.27 0.36 1.95
C ARG A 98 0.55 -1.01 2.53
N VAL A 99 0.94 -1.99 1.73
CA VAL A 99 1.32 -3.33 2.21
C VAL A 99 2.50 -3.25 3.18
N GLN A 100 3.49 -2.40 2.91
CA GLN A 100 4.60 -2.17 3.83
C GLN A 100 4.11 -1.58 5.17
N ALA A 101 3.21 -0.61 5.13
CA ALA A 101 2.67 0.02 6.33
C ALA A 101 1.78 -0.94 7.15
N ASP A 102 0.92 -1.71 6.49
CA ASP A 102 -0.09 -2.55 7.13
C ASP A 102 0.42 -3.93 7.57
N LEU A 103 1.21 -4.56 6.72
CA LEU A 103 1.66 -5.95 6.88
C LEU A 103 3.15 -6.03 7.25
N GLY A 104 3.90 -4.93 7.10
CA GLY A 104 5.32 -4.88 7.42
C GLY A 104 6.20 -5.62 6.41
N VAL A 105 5.66 -5.96 5.24
CA VAL A 105 6.38 -6.64 4.15
C VAL A 105 6.54 -5.72 2.96
N THR A 106 7.71 -5.76 2.32
CA THR A 106 7.96 -5.00 1.10
C THR A 106 7.82 -5.91 -0.11
N LEU A 107 6.83 -5.62 -0.96
CA LEU A 107 6.63 -6.35 -2.22
C LEU A 107 7.38 -5.66 -3.37
N PRO A 108 8.11 -6.40 -4.22
CA PRO A 108 8.64 -5.85 -5.46
C PRO A 108 7.51 -5.41 -6.39
N VAL A 109 7.57 -4.19 -6.92
CA VAL A 109 6.55 -3.67 -7.86
C VAL A 109 6.43 -4.55 -9.11
N VAL A 110 7.56 -5.09 -9.59
CA VAL A 110 7.58 -6.04 -10.71
C VAL A 110 6.81 -7.33 -10.43
N ALA A 111 6.75 -7.78 -9.17
CA ALA A 111 5.97 -8.96 -8.79
C ALA A 111 4.47 -8.65 -8.74
N LEU A 112 4.09 -7.43 -8.34
CA LEU A 112 2.69 -6.97 -8.34
C LEU A 112 2.15 -6.79 -9.77
N LEU A 113 2.98 -6.30 -10.68
CA LEU A 113 2.64 -6.14 -12.09
C LEU A 113 2.83 -7.44 -12.89
N GLY A 114 3.53 -8.41 -12.33
CA GLY A 114 3.71 -9.73 -12.90
C GLY A 114 2.39 -10.50 -12.85
N ASN A 115 2.02 -11.14 -13.96
CA ASN A 115 0.82 -11.97 -14.05
C ASN A 115 1.01 -13.35 -13.38
N THR A 116 1.71 -13.41 -12.24
CA THR A 116 1.85 -14.64 -11.47
C THR A 116 0.56 -14.85 -10.67
N PRO A 117 -0.26 -15.86 -11.00
CA PRO A 117 -1.39 -16.21 -10.14
C PRO A 117 -0.86 -16.58 -8.76
N SER A 118 -1.52 -16.08 -7.71
CA SER A 118 -1.20 -16.35 -6.31
C SER A 118 -1.00 -17.86 -6.10
N VAL A 119 0.19 -18.24 -5.62
CA VAL A 119 0.62 -19.62 -5.42
C VAL A 119 -0.27 -20.29 -4.37
N THR A 120 -0.88 -21.41 -4.77
CA THR A 120 -1.52 -22.43 -3.92
C THR A 120 -0.49 -23.13 -3.04
#